data_AF-E2A8F8-F1
#
_entry.id   AF-E2A8F8-F1
#
_cell.length_a   1.000
_cell.length_b   1.000
_cell.length_c   1.000
_cell.angle_alpha   90.00
_cell.angle_beta   90.00
_cell.angle_gamma   90.00
#
_symmetry.space_group_name_H-M   'P 1'
#
loop_
_entity.id
_entity.type
_entity.pdbx_description
1 polymer ?
#
loop_
_entity_poly.entity_id
_entity_poly.type
_entity_poly.pdbx_seq_one_letter_code
_entity_poly.pdbx_strand_id
1 'polypeptide(L)'
;MASDAKTALTNKLIKSNIRVPPITIDAYREDRAMAVGNGSGINIVCNTSTGCVLGGSGLGSGRHEASSPGETAAIEILKPLLTGACVDEHTQDQMIILMALAKGISKIKVADRKLTCHTETAMQIAEMMLGKRGLAFNLSESAEGGDTLSYVLECKGCGLINENVIKQ
;
A
#
# COMPACT_ATOMS: atom_id res chain seq x y z
N MET A 1 5.98 -6.02 -19.86
CA MET A 1 5.34 -5.77 -18.55
C MET A 1 5.46 -6.98 -17.63
N ALA A 2 4.70 -8.07 -17.84
CA ALA A 2 4.69 -9.19 -16.88
C ALA A 2 6.05 -9.90 -16.70
N SER A 3 6.79 -10.10 -17.80
CA SER A 3 8.16 -10.64 -17.74
C SER A 3 9.12 -9.72 -16.97
N ASP A 4 9.04 -8.41 -17.22
CA ASP A 4 9.87 -7.40 -16.59
C ASP A 4 9.58 -7.34 -15.08
N ALA A 5 8.30 -7.32 -14.70
CA ALA A 5 7.85 -7.38 -13.32
C ALA A 5 8.37 -8.64 -12.61
N LYS A 6 8.18 -9.83 -13.22
CA LYS A 6 8.65 -11.11 -12.66
C LYS A 6 10.16 -11.10 -12.46
N THR A 7 10.90 -10.58 -13.42
CA THR A 7 12.38 -10.50 -13.36
C THR A 7 12.83 -9.55 -12.25
N ALA A 8 12.25 -8.35 -12.16
CA ALA A 8 12.56 -7.38 -11.13
C ALA A 8 12.28 -7.93 -9.72
N LEU A 9 11.09 -8.51 -9.50
CA LEU A 9 10.71 -9.14 -8.24
C LEU A 9 11.66 -10.27 -7.87
N THR A 10 11.88 -11.22 -8.79
CA THR A 10 12.74 -12.40 -8.56
C THR A 10 14.15 -11.99 -8.17
N ASN A 11 14.77 -11.10 -8.95
CA ASN A 11 16.14 -10.64 -8.70
C ASN A 11 16.27 -9.94 -7.35
N LYS A 12 15.31 -9.08 -7.00
CA LYS A 12 15.36 -8.35 -5.74
C LYS A 12 15.13 -9.27 -4.54
N LEU A 13 14.16 -10.19 -4.61
CA LEU A 13 13.89 -11.13 -3.53
C LEU A 13 15.08 -12.05 -3.27
N ILE A 14 15.70 -12.60 -4.32
CA ILE A 14 16.92 -13.43 -4.19
C ILE A 14 18.05 -12.63 -3.55
N LYS A 15 18.29 -11.39 -4.01
CA LYS A 15 19.32 -10.51 -3.45
C LYS A 15 19.08 -10.18 -1.97
N SER A 16 17.81 -10.14 -1.55
CA SER A 16 17.40 -9.93 -0.17
C SER A 16 17.30 -11.22 0.65
N ASN A 17 17.77 -12.37 0.13
CA ASN A 17 17.66 -13.69 0.76
C ASN A 17 16.22 -14.11 1.11
N ILE A 18 15.24 -13.64 0.34
CA ILE A 18 13.83 -14.01 0.47
C ILE A 18 13.52 -15.07 -0.59
N ARG A 19 12.91 -16.18 -0.16
CA ARG A 19 12.43 -17.22 -1.08
C ARG A 19 11.39 -16.63 -2.02
N VAL A 20 11.62 -16.77 -3.32
CA VAL A 20 10.68 -16.31 -4.35
C VAL A 20 9.40 -17.16 -4.26
N PRO A 21 8.23 -16.57 -3.98
CA PRO A 21 6.98 -17.29 -3.95
C PRO A 21 6.53 -17.66 -5.37
N PRO A 22 5.54 -18.55 -5.53
CA PRO A 22 4.88 -18.75 -6.82
C PRO A 22 4.33 -17.41 -7.35
N ILE A 23 4.59 -17.14 -8.63
CA ILE A 23 4.09 -15.94 -9.33
C ILE A 23 3.13 -16.42 -10.41
N THR A 24 1.84 -16.17 -10.19
CA THR A 24 0.77 -16.41 -11.16
C THR A 24 0.63 -15.19 -12.05
N ILE A 25 0.50 -15.40 -13.37
CA ILE A 25 0.36 -14.32 -14.35
C ILE A 25 -0.93 -14.57 -15.12
N ASP A 26 -1.90 -13.69 -14.93
CA ASP A 26 -3.14 -13.67 -15.69
C ASP A 26 -3.11 -12.49 -16.67
N ALA A 27 -3.23 -12.81 -17.96
CA ALA A 27 -3.24 -11.82 -19.03
C ALA A 27 -4.64 -11.73 -19.62
N TYR A 28 -5.18 -10.52 -19.65
CA TYR A 28 -6.48 -10.22 -20.26
C TYR A 28 -6.31 -9.17 -21.36
N ARG A 29 -7.08 -9.33 -22.43
CA ARG A 29 -7.16 -8.37 -23.53
C ARG A 29 -8.63 -8.14 -23.86
N GLU A 30 -9.04 -6.88 -23.78
CA GLU A 30 -10.39 -6.46 -24.17
C GLU A 30 -10.63 -6.70 -25.66
N ASP A 31 -11.86 -7.07 -26.02
CA ASP A 31 -12.25 -7.22 -27.42
C ASP A 31 -12.08 -5.89 -28.15
N ARG A 32 -11.50 -5.91 -29.36
CA ARG A 32 -11.31 -4.71 -30.18
C ARG A 32 -12.62 -4.02 -30.55
N ALA A 33 -13.71 -4.76 -30.69
CA ALA A 33 -15.03 -4.20 -30.97
C ALA A 33 -15.63 -3.49 -29.74
N MET A 34 -15.17 -3.82 -28.53
CA MET A 34 -15.61 -3.21 -27.28
C MET A 34 -14.69 -2.09 -26.79
N ALA A 35 -13.40 -2.14 -27.15
CA ALA A 35 -12.41 -1.18 -26.70
C ALA A 35 -12.63 0.20 -27.34
N VAL A 36 -12.80 1.22 -26.49
CA VAL A 36 -12.91 2.64 -26.91
C VAL A 36 -11.55 3.22 -27.34
N GLY A 37 -10.44 2.67 -26.83
CA GLY A 37 -9.10 3.15 -27.09
C GLY A 37 -8.01 2.13 -26.80
N ASN A 38 -6.76 2.50 -27.05
CA ASN A 38 -5.60 1.67 -26.77
C ASN A 38 -5.05 1.98 -25.38
N GLY A 39 -4.86 0.94 -24.58
CA GLY A 39 -4.25 1.03 -23.27
C GLY A 39 -3.66 -0.32 -22.88
N SER A 40 -2.69 -0.28 -21.96
CA SER A 40 -2.18 -1.47 -21.30
C SER A 40 -1.77 -1.11 -19.89
N GLY A 41 -1.75 -2.09 -19.02
CA GLY A 41 -1.32 -1.90 -17.65
C GLY A 41 -1.07 -3.24 -16.99
N ILE A 42 -0.49 -3.19 -15.81
CA ILE A 42 -0.23 -4.34 -14.96
C ILE A 42 -0.58 -3.95 -13.53
N ASN A 43 -1.28 -4.86 -12.86
CA ASN A 43 -1.51 -4.83 -11.43
C ASN A 43 -0.85 -6.06 -10.84
N ILE A 44 -0.16 -5.89 -9.72
CA ILE A 44 0.48 -6.95 -8.98
C ILE A 44 -0.07 -6.91 -7.56
N VAL A 45 -0.35 -8.09 -7.02
CA VAL A 45 -0.83 -8.26 -5.65
C VAL A 45 0.09 -9.24 -4.95
N CYS A 46 0.59 -8.85 -3.78
CA CYS A 46 1.45 -9.69 -2.93
C CYS A 46 0.72 -9.99 -1.62
N ASN A 47 0.44 -11.27 -1.37
CA ASN A 47 -0.11 -11.74 -0.11
C ASN A 47 1.02 -12.25 0.79
N THR A 48 1.16 -11.67 1.97
CA THR A 48 2.16 -12.11 2.95
C THR A 48 1.60 -13.26 3.80
N SER A 49 2.49 -14.04 4.43
CA SER A 49 2.09 -15.08 5.39
C SER A 49 1.40 -14.54 6.65
N THR A 50 1.54 -13.24 6.93
CA THR A 50 0.87 -12.54 8.03
C THR A 50 -0.52 -12.02 7.64
N GLY A 51 -0.96 -12.24 6.39
CA GLY A 51 -2.26 -11.79 5.89
C GLY A 51 -2.29 -10.35 5.39
N CYS A 52 -1.14 -9.68 5.24
CA CYS A 52 -1.07 -8.37 4.60
C CYS A 52 -1.19 -8.54 3.07
N VAL A 53 -1.82 -7.56 2.43
CA VAL A 53 -1.98 -7.50 0.97
C VAL A 53 -1.32 -6.22 0.49
N LEU A 54 -0.28 -6.34 -0.33
CA LEU A 54 0.46 -5.21 -0.88
C LEU A 54 0.22 -5.10 -2.38
N GLY A 55 -0.09 -3.90 -2.85
CA GLY A 55 -0.35 -3.61 -4.25
C GLY A 55 0.82 -2.90 -4.95
N GLY A 56 0.90 -3.09 -6.26
CA GLY A 56 1.71 -2.27 -7.14
C GLY A 56 1.14 -2.29 -8.55
N SER A 57 1.23 -1.17 -9.25
CA SER A 57 0.63 -0.99 -10.56
C SER A 57 1.56 -0.27 -11.52
N GLY A 58 1.28 -0.43 -12.81
CA GLY A 58 2.03 0.25 -13.86
C GLY A 58 1.17 0.41 -15.09
N LEU A 59 1.14 1.62 -15.64
CA LEU A 59 0.41 1.93 -16.85
C LEU A 59 1.36 1.94 -18.04
N GLY A 60 0.91 1.36 -19.15
CA GLY A 60 1.59 1.47 -20.43
C GLY A 60 1.51 2.88 -20.96
N SER A 61 2.52 3.69 -20.70
CA SER A 61 2.75 4.94 -21.41
C SER A 61 3.68 4.69 -22.62
N GLY A 62 3.72 5.64 -23.57
CA GLY A 62 4.60 5.55 -24.74
C GLY A 62 6.10 5.45 -24.37
N ARG A 63 6.98 5.30 -25.37
CA ARG A 63 8.41 4.93 -25.30
C ARG A 63 9.36 5.86 -24.49
N HIS A 64 8.90 6.64 -23.52
CA HIS A 64 9.67 7.71 -22.89
C HIS A 64 9.86 7.59 -21.37
N GLU A 65 9.47 6.47 -20.74
CA GLU A 65 9.77 6.23 -19.32
C GLU A 65 11.12 5.52 -19.11
N ALA A 66 11.81 5.90 -18.03
CA ALA A 66 13.12 5.35 -17.67
C ALA A 66 13.05 3.90 -17.17
N SER A 67 11.91 3.50 -16.59
CA SER A 67 11.61 2.14 -16.15
C SER A 67 10.40 1.62 -16.91
N SER A 68 10.35 0.31 -17.16
CA SER A 68 9.16 -0.28 -17.75
C SER A 68 7.99 -0.27 -16.76
N PRO A 69 6.72 -0.25 -17.23
CA PRO A 69 5.56 -0.32 -16.34
C PRO A 69 5.54 -1.56 -15.43
N GLY A 70 6.14 -2.67 -15.89
CA GLY A 70 6.30 -3.87 -15.06
C GLY A 70 7.31 -3.68 -13.93
N GLU A 71 8.42 -2.98 -14.18
CA GLU A 71 9.40 -2.65 -13.14
C GLU A 71 8.84 -1.65 -12.13
N THR A 72 8.08 -0.64 -12.58
CA THR A 72 7.39 0.31 -11.69
C THR A 72 6.47 -0.43 -10.72
N ALA A 73 5.57 -1.27 -11.24
CA ALA A 73 4.67 -2.07 -10.41
C ALA A 73 5.42 -3.00 -9.43
N ALA A 74 6.55 -3.57 -9.85
CA ALA A 74 7.37 -4.41 -8.97
C ALA A 74 8.03 -3.60 -7.84
N ILE A 75 8.54 -2.40 -8.13
CA ILE A 75 9.18 -1.52 -7.14
C ILE A 75 8.18 -1.09 -6.06
N GLU A 76 6.95 -0.75 -6.45
CA GLU A 76 5.88 -0.35 -5.54
C GLU A 76 5.56 -1.41 -4.48
N ILE A 77 5.68 -2.70 -4.83
CA ILE A 77 5.51 -3.81 -3.87
C ILE A 77 6.78 -4.09 -3.07
N LEU A 78 7.94 -4.06 -3.71
CA LEU A 78 9.21 -4.43 -3.07
C LEU A 78 9.52 -3.51 -1.89
N LYS A 79 9.21 -2.22 -2.01
CA LYS A 79 9.46 -1.25 -0.95
C LYS A 79 8.75 -1.61 0.37
N PRO A 80 7.40 -1.66 0.46
CA PRO A 80 6.69 -2.06 1.67
C PRO A 80 7.00 -3.49 2.11
N LEU A 81 7.23 -4.41 1.15
CA LEU A 81 7.57 -5.79 1.49
C LEU A 81 8.91 -5.91 2.22
N LEU A 82 9.95 -5.23 1.72
CA LEU A 82 11.30 -5.32 2.28
C LEU A 82 11.45 -4.57 3.61
N THR A 83 10.67 -3.50 3.82
CA THR A 83 10.61 -2.80 5.11
C THR A 83 9.69 -3.49 6.12
N GLY A 84 8.98 -4.54 5.72
CA GLY A 84 8.00 -5.22 6.57
C GLY A 84 6.78 -4.36 6.91
N ALA A 85 6.40 -3.43 6.03
CA ALA A 85 5.21 -2.61 6.21
C ALA A 85 3.93 -3.45 6.12
N CYS A 86 2.88 -3.01 6.81
CA CYS A 86 1.57 -3.67 6.78
C CYS A 86 0.74 -3.28 5.56
N VAL A 87 1.02 -2.10 4.98
CA VAL A 87 0.28 -1.51 3.86
C VAL A 87 1.26 -0.88 2.87
N ASP A 88 0.87 -0.86 1.59
CA ASP A 88 1.55 -0.07 0.57
C ASP A 88 1.19 1.42 0.68
N GLU A 89 1.89 2.26 -0.09
CA GLU A 89 1.77 3.71 -0.01
C GLU A 89 0.41 4.27 -0.49
N HIS A 90 -0.31 3.53 -1.32
CA HIS A 90 -1.65 3.88 -1.79
C HIS A 90 -2.76 3.38 -0.87
N THR A 91 -2.54 2.28 -0.16
CA THR A 91 -3.47 1.80 0.87
C THR A 91 -3.33 2.61 2.16
N GLN A 92 -2.18 3.24 2.39
CA GLN A 92 -1.86 3.99 3.60
C GLN A 92 -2.88 5.11 3.92
N ASP A 93 -3.29 5.91 2.92
CA ASP A 93 -4.22 7.03 3.11
C ASP A 93 -5.65 6.54 3.38
N GLN A 94 -6.05 5.41 2.78
CA GLN A 94 -7.33 4.76 2.99
C GLN A 94 -7.47 4.24 4.43
N MET A 95 -6.37 3.91 5.11
CA MET A 95 -6.42 3.48 6.52
C MET A 95 -6.76 4.61 7.48
N ILE A 96 -6.48 5.86 7.14
CA ILE A 96 -6.67 7.00 8.03
C ILE A 96 -8.12 7.12 8.51
N ILE A 97 -9.09 6.94 7.61
CA ILE A 97 -10.51 7.03 7.98
C ILE A 97 -10.90 5.92 8.97
N LEU A 98 -10.46 4.68 8.72
CA LEU A 98 -10.78 3.55 9.58
C LEU A 98 -10.13 3.71 10.96
N MET A 99 -8.86 4.14 10.99
CA MET A 99 -8.12 4.42 12.22
C MET A 99 -8.78 5.53 13.03
N ALA A 100 -9.23 6.61 12.38
CA ALA A 100 -9.88 7.74 13.04
C ALA A 100 -11.25 7.39 13.65
N LEU A 101 -12.01 6.51 13.01
CA LEU A 101 -13.33 6.08 13.49
C LEU A 101 -13.23 4.99 14.56
N ALA A 102 -12.18 4.16 14.54
CA ALA A 102 -12.00 3.06 15.48
C ALA A 102 -11.97 3.49 16.96
N LYS A 103 -12.41 2.60 17.85
CA LYS A 103 -12.30 2.80 19.30
C LYS A 103 -10.92 2.37 19.77
N GLY A 104 -10.24 3.25 20.52
CA GLY A 104 -8.94 2.94 21.12
C GLY A 104 -7.76 3.44 20.29
N ILE A 105 -6.64 2.71 20.34
CA ILE A 105 -5.41 3.05 19.61
C ILE A 105 -5.21 2.06 18.48
N SER A 106 -5.26 2.56 17.26
CA SER A 106 -4.90 1.81 16.06
C SER A 106 -3.41 2.01 15.75
N LYS A 107 -2.73 0.98 15.26
CA LYS A 107 -1.32 1.05 14.85
C LYS A 107 -1.12 0.33 13.52
N ILE A 108 -0.41 0.96 12.59
CA ILE A 108 0.01 0.33 11.33
C ILE A 108 1.50 0.57 11.11
N LYS A 109 2.22 -0.45 10.65
CA LYS A 109 3.62 -0.31 10.24
C LYS A 109 3.67 0.18 8.79
N VAL A 110 4.49 1.19 8.53
CA VAL A 110 4.65 1.85 7.23
C VAL A 110 6.12 1.85 6.80
N ALA A 111 6.36 1.94 5.50
CA ALA A 111 7.70 1.76 4.92
C ALA A 111 8.66 2.93 5.22
N ASP A 112 8.17 4.17 5.17
CA ASP A 112 9.01 5.37 5.31
C ASP A 112 8.52 6.32 6.41
N ARG A 113 9.46 7.16 6.86
CA ARG A 113 9.16 8.28 7.77
C ARG A 113 8.33 9.37 7.09
N LYS A 114 8.63 9.62 5.82
CA LYS A 114 7.92 10.63 5.04
C LYS A 114 6.71 9.94 4.41
N LEU A 115 5.54 10.21 4.97
CA LEU A 115 4.28 9.71 4.44
C LEU A 115 4.00 10.36 3.08
N THR A 116 3.10 9.77 2.29
CA THR A 116 2.69 10.40 1.04
C THR A 116 1.90 11.68 1.33
N CYS A 117 1.89 12.63 0.38
CA CYS A 117 1.09 13.84 0.49
C CYS A 117 -0.41 13.52 0.72
N HIS A 118 -0.91 12.43 0.13
CA HIS A 118 -2.28 11.96 0.31
C HIS A 118 -2.53 11.53 1.75
N THR A 119 -1.65 10.71 2.33
CA THR A 119 -1.75 10.29 3.74
C THR A 119 -1.67 11.48 4.69
N GLU A 120 -0.71 12.39 4.50
CA GLU A 120 -0.56 13.60 5.32
C GLU A 120 -1.81 14.48 5.24
N THR A 121 -2.35 14.67 4.04
CA THR A 121 -3.59 15.45 3.83
C THR A 121 -4.79 14.77 4.48
N ALA A 122 -4.93 13.44 4.34
CA ALA A 122 -6.01 12.69 4.96
C ALA A 122 -5.97 12.82 6.50
N MET A 123 -4.77 12.75 7.11
CA MET A 123 -4.58 12.96 8.55
C MET A 123 -5.01 14.38 8.95
N GLN A 124 -4.55 15.41 8.24
CA GLN A 124 -4.90 16.80 8.53
C GLN A 124 -6.41 17.06 8.44
N ILE A 125 -7.08 16.55 7.40
CA ILE A 125 -8.53 16.68 7.24
C ILE A 125 -9.26 15.98 8.38
N ALA A 126 -8.85 14.75 8.74
CA ALA A 126 -9.44 14.04 9.86
C ALA A 126 -9.28 14.82 11.18
N GLU A 127 -8.10 15.38 11.45
CA GLU A 127 -7.84 16.21 12.64
C GLU A 127 -8.65 17.50 12.65
N MET A 128 -8.81 18.18 11.51
CA MET A 128 -9.67 19.37 11.40
C MET A 128 -11.12 19.05 11.77
N MET A 129 -11.63 17.89 11.35
CA MET A 129 -13.02 17.48 11.61
C MET A 129 -13.24 16.91 13.02
N LEU A 130 -12.29 16.11 13.51
CA LEU A 130 -12.48 15.25 14.70
C LEU A 130 -11.48 15.53 15.83
N GLY A 131 -10.52 16.44 15.67
CA GLY A 131 -9.50 16.74 16.69
C GLY A 131 -10.10 17.18 18.03
N LYS A 132 -11.18 17.96 18.01
CA LYS A 132 -11.92 18.34 19.24
C LYS A 132 -12.58 17.16 19.98
N ARG A 133 -12.72 16.01 19.31
CA ARG A 133 -13.23 14.77 19.89
C ARG A 133 -12.09 13.87 20.42
N GLY A 134 -10.85 14.37 20.40
CA GLY A 134 -9.68 13.66 20.90
C GLY A 134 -8.97 12.78 19.88
N LEU A 135 -9.26 12.94 18.58
CA LEU A 135 -8.47 12.33 17.50
C LEU A 135 -7.03 12.88 17.55
N ALA A 136 -6.05 12.00 17.48
CA ALA A 136 -4.65 12.38 17.37
C ALA A 136 -3.85 11.29 16.65
N PHE A 137 -2.92 11.70 15.78
CA PHE A 137 -1.97 10.81 15.13
C PHE A 137 -0.56 11.00 15.69
N ASN A 138 0.23 9.92 15.65
CA ASN A 138 1.64 9.95 16.01
C ASN A 138 2.42 9.00 15.11
N LEU A 139 3.56 9.46 14.57
CA LEU A 139 4.47 8.63 13.78
C LEU A 139 5.77 8.44 14.54
N SER A 140 6.10 7.19 14.84
CA SER A 140 7.32 6.82 15.56
C SER A 140 8.13 5.79 14.80
N GLU A 141 9.41 5.67 15.14
CA GLU A 141 10.26 4.61 14.60
C GLU A 141 9.89 3.26 15.23
N SER A 142 9.84 2.20 14.43
CA SER A 142 9.59 0.85 14.92
C SER A 142 10.88 0.27 15.48
N ALA A 143 10.86 -0.09 16.77
CA ALA A 143 11.98 -0.79 17.42
C ALA A 143 12.07 -2.29 17.03
N GLU A 144 11.10 -2.80 16.27
CA GLU A 144 11.03 -4.21 15.87
C GLU A 144 11.43 -4.40 14.41
N GLY A 145 12.66 -4.85 14.19
CA GLY A 145 13.05 -5.59 12.97
C GLY A 145 14.38 -5.19 12.33
N GLY A 146 15.46 -5.89 12.68
CA GLY A 146 16.70 -5.98 11.86
C GLY A 146 17.32 -4.66 11.37
N ASP A 147 18.20 -4.74 10.36
CA ASP A 147 18.93 -3.60 9.80
C ASP A 147 18.06 -2.60 8.99
N THR A 148 16.74 -2.81 8.88
CA THR A 148 15.87 -2.00 8.00
C THR A 148 14.93 -1.12 8.80
N LEU A 149 15.09 0.20 8.64
CA LEU A 149 14.24 1.19 9.31
C LEU A 149 12.79 1.05 8.83
N SER A 150 11.85 0.96 9.77
CA SER A 150 10.41 1.01 9.53
C SER A 150 9.74 1.91 10.57
N TYR A 151 8.53 2.40 10.27
CA TYR A 151 7.84 3.36 11.13
C TYR A 151 6.46 2.86 11.51
N VAL A 152 5.95 3.28 12.66
CA VAL A 152 4.60 2.94 13.13
C VAL A 152 3.77 4.21 13.17
N LEU A 153 2.70 4.24 12.38
CA LEU A 153 1.67 5.26 12.46
C LEU A 153 0.62 4.80 13.48
N GLU A 154 0.50 5.55 14.56
CA GLU A 154 -0.49 5.36 15.61
C GLU A 154 -1.60 6.39 15.48
N CYS A 155 -2.83 5.97 15.78
CA CYS A 155 -3.99 6.86 15.82
C CYS A 155 -4.82 6.56 17.06
N LYS A 156 -5.04 7.58 17.89
CA LYS A 156 -6.07 7.55 18.93
C LYS A 156 -7.41 7.90 18.27
N GLY A 157 -8.19 6.89 17.92
CA GLY A 157 -9.46 7.07 17.22
C GLY A 157 -10.59 7.57 18.14
N CYS A 158 -11.64 8.12 17.54
CA CYS A 158 -12.78 8.69 18.25
C CYS A 158 -13.81 7.67 18.72
N GLY A 159 -13.72 6.41 18.30
CA GLY A 159 -14.69 5.36 18.65
C GLY A 159 -16.10 5.65 18.16
N LEU A 160 -16.23 6.09 16.90
CA LEU A 160 -17.54 6.39 16.30
C LEU A 160 -18.20 5.10 15.85
N ILE A 161 -19.42 4.89 16.33
CA ILE A 161 -20.20 3.68 16.05
C ILE A 161 -21.48 4.11 15.33
N ASN A 162 -21.84 3.39 14.28
CA ASN A 162 -23.11 3.61 13.59
C ASN A 162 -24.24 2.94 14.39
N GLU A 163 -24.97 3.73 15.17
CA GLU A 163 -26.09 3.26 15.99
C GLU A 163 -27.24 2.65 15.17
N ASN A 164 -27.32 2.95 13.87
CA ASN A 164 -28.35 2.39 12.98
C ASN A 164 -28.07 0.95 12.54
N VAL A 165 -26.85 0.44 12.74
CA VAL A 165 -26.46 -0.93 12.36
C VAL A 165 -26.57 -1.91 13.54
N ILE A 166 -26.53 -1.42 14.78
CA ILE A 166 -26.56 -2.25 16.00
C ILE A 166 -27.98 -2.75 16.35
N LYS A 167 -29.02 -2.23 15.69
CA LYS A 167 -30.39 -2.72 15.85
C LYS A 167 -30.71 -3.85 14.87
N GLN A 168 -30.16 -5.05 15.10
CA GLN A 168 -30.75 -6.33 14.67
C GLN A 168 -30.55 -7.39 15.75
#